data_AF-A0A553G8N1-F1
#
_entry.id   AF-A0A553G8N1-F1
#
_cell.length_a   1.000
_cell.length_b   1.000
_cell.length_c   1.000
_cell.angle_alpha   90.00
_cell.angle_beta   90.00
_cell.angle_gamma   90.00
#
_symmetry.space_group_name_H-M   'P 1'
#
loop_
_entity.id
_entity.type
_entity.pdbx_description
1 polymer ?
#
loop_
_entity_poly.entity_id
_entity_poly.type
_entity_poly.pdbx_seq_one_letter_code
_entity_poly.pdbx_strand_id
1 'polypeptide(L)'
;MTRILIVFTALLLSMSSCLVSKKKYDALLLENSELEQNLSDQTATSNKLQADLEKAVNEYEAMQGDFGKSNALKTDEISDLMIMVTQLKDESEQLNSKLNETVTQIKAKEAASYMADEELRQTIKSMESLKRDTASINYSLELAKKRNQMLQGELRQSQEKASASGIKRVEIQKQLDEQSTQLKEMERQLVKSQQNMSEVSTAFIALRKELLKANTNKKPLDPNKSKEVNKVAKLLGHY
;
A
#
# COMPACT_ATOMS: atom_id res chain seq x y z
N MET A 1 -24.72 169.97 -29.70
CA MET A 1 -25.19 168.96 -30.68
C MET A 1 -24.13 167.87 -30.83
N THR A 2 -23.95 167.02 -29.82
CA THR A 2 -22.91 165.98 -29.79
C THR A 2 -23.37 164.70 -29.07
N ARG A 3 -24.59 164.68 -28.53
CA ARG A 3 -25.20 163.53 -27.85
C ARG A 3 -26.21 162.75 -28.71
N ILE A 4 -26.75 163.36 -29.77
CA ILE A 4 -27.70 162.70 -30.69
C ILE A 4 -26.98 161.79 -31.70
N LEU A 5 -25.75 162.13 -32.09
CA LEU A 5 -24.98 161.31 -33.04
C LEU A 5 -24.49 159.99 -32.42
N ILE A 6 -24.15 160.00 -31.12
CA ILE A 6 -23.62 158.81 -30.41
C ILE A 6 -24.72 157.77 -30.15
N VAL A 7 -25.95 158.21 -29.89
CA VAL A 7 -27.11 157.31 -29.68
C VAL A 7 -27.52 156.62 -30.99
N PHE A 8 -27.39 157.30 -32.14
CA PHE A 8 -27.70 156.71 -33.44
C PHE A 8 -26.64 155.68 -33.87
N THR A 9 -25.37 155.91 -33.58
CA THR A 9 -24.31 154.90 -33.83
C THR A 9 -24.38 153.70 -32.90
N ALA A 10 -24.87 153.87 -31.66
CA ALA A 10 -25.05 152.75 -30.72
C ALA A 10 -26.27 151.87 -31.06
N LEU A 11 -27.35 152.44 -31.60
CA LEU A 11 -28.57 151.69 -31.98
C LEU A 11 -28.41 150.89 -33.28
N LEU A 12 -27.52 151.32 -34.18
CA LEU A 12 -27.19 150.58 -35.42
C LEU A 12 -26.26 149.38 -35.19
N LEU A 13 -25.49 149.37 -34.08
CA LEU A 13 -24.62 148.25 -33.70
C LEU A 13 -25.34 147.15 -32.89
N SER A 14 -26.54 147.41 -32.36
CA SER A 14 -27.33 146.44 -31.58
C SER A 14 -28.36 145.64 -32.39
N MET A 15 -28.47 145.87 -33.71
CA MET A 15 -29.37 145.13 -34.61
C MET A 15 -28.61 144.17 -35.55
N SER A 16 -27.29 144.00 -35.37
CA SER A 16 -26.44 143.09 -36.16
C SER A 16 -26.24 141.71 -35.52
N SER A 17 -26.95 141.42 -34.43
CA SER A 17 -26.81 140.19 -33.65
C SER A 17 -28.14 139.47 -33.50
N CYS A 18 -28.69 138.97 -34.61
CA CYS A 18 -29.55 137.78 -34.70
C CYS A 18 -30.03 137.51 -36.15
N LEU A 19 -29.12 137.50 -37.12
CA LEU A 19 -29.36 136.90 -38.43
C LEU A 19 -28.43 135.69 -38.56
N VAL A 20 -28.76 134.61 -37.84
CA VAL A 20 -28.34 133.28 -38.26
C VAL A 20 -29.01 133.07 -39.61
N SER A 21 -28.22 133.08 -40.68
CA SER A 21 -28.71 132.73 -42.03
C SER A 21 -29.56 131.48 -41.91
N LYS A 22 -30.80 131.50 -42.43
CA LYS A 22 -31.75 130.36 -42.42
C LYS A 22 -31.06 129.04 -42.79
N LYS A 23 -30.10 129.09 -43.72
CA LYS A 23 -29.26 127.95 -44.10
C LYS A 23 -28.40 127.36 -42.97
N LYS A 24 -27.84 128.18 -42.08
CA LYS A 24 -27.05 127.69 -40.93
C LYS A 24 -27.93 127.07 -39.87
N TYR A 25 -29.13 127.61 -39.64
CA TYR A 25 -30.10 127.01 -38.73
C TYR A 25 -30.62 125.68 -39.27
N ASP A 26 -31.00 125.63 -40.55
CA ASP A 26 -31.45 124.40 -41.21
C ASP A 26 -30.33 123.33 -41.24
N ALA A 27 -29.07 123.72 -41.46
CA ALA A 27 -27.93 122.79 -41.39
C ALA A 27 -27.68 122.24 -39.98
N LEU A 28 -27.80 123.08 -38.95
CA LEU A 28 -27.62 122.67 -37.55
C LEU A 28 -28.79 121.79 -37.08
N LEU A 29 -30.00 122.03 -37.57
CA LEU A 29 -31.17 121.19 -37.30
C LEU A 29 -31.04 119.81 -37.98
N LEU A 30 -30.51 119.77 -39.20
CA LEU A 30 -30.19 118.53 -39.91
C LEU A 30 -29.10 117.74 -39.17
N GLU A 31 -28.01 118.42 -38.78
CA GLU A 31 -26.91 117.83 -38.01
C GLU A 31 -27.38 117.32 -36.65
N ASN A 32 -28.26 118.05 -35.96
CA ASN A 32 -28.84 117.59 -34.70
C ASN A 32 -29.77 116.38 -34.91
N SER A 33 -30.55 116.36 -35.99
CA SER A 33 -31.37 115.19 -36.34
C SER A 33 -30.50 113.96 -36.68
N GLU A 34 -29.38 114.14 -37.39
CA GLU A 34 -28.42 113.07 -37.69
C GLU A 34 -27.71 112.58 -36.42
N LEU A 35 -27.34 113.48 -35.51
CA LEU A 35 -26.75 113.15 -34.22
C LEU A 35 -27.74 112.41 -33.31
N GLU A 36 -29.00 112.85 -33.25
CA GLU A 36 -30.07 112.16 -32.50
C GLU A 36 -30.33 110.77 -33.07
N GLN A 37 -30.34 110.62 -34.40
CA GLN A 37 -30.47 109.33 -35.06
C GLN A 37 -29.28 108.41 -34.75
N ASN A 38 -28.05 108.92 -34.87
CA ASN A 38 -26.84 108.16 -34.54
C ASN A 38 -26.80 107.76 -33.06
N LEU A 39 -27.24 108.64 -32.15
CA LEU A 39 -27.31 108.35 -30.71
C LEU A 39 -28.39 107.29 -30.43
N SER A 40 -29.54 107.36 -31.11
CA SER A 40 -30.58 106.34 -31.05
C SER A 40 -30.08 104.98 -31.57
N ASP A 41 -29.41 104.95 -32.72
CA ASP A 41 -28.87 103.74 -33.34
C ASP A 41 -27.74 103.12 -32.48
N GLN A 42 -26.86 103.94 -31.91
CA GLN A 42 -25.83 103.49 -30.97
C GLN A 42 -26.45 103.00 -29.66
N THR A 43 -27.51 103.64 -29.16
CA THR A 43 -28.22 103.19 -27.95
C THR A 43 -28.92 101.86 -28.21
N ALA A 44 -29.58 101.70 -29.35
CA ALA A 44 -30.20 100.44 -29.76
C ALA A 44 -29.16 99.32 -29.91
N THR A 45 -28.00 99.64 -30.49
CA THR A 45 -26.88 98.70 -30.64
C THR A 45 -26.28 98.32 -29.28
N SER A 46 -26.08 99.29 -28.38
CA SER A 46 -25.58 99.05 -27.02
C SER A 46 -26.55 98.18 -26.22
N ASN A 47 -27.85 98.46 -26.28
CA ASN A 47 -28.87 97.66 -25.60
C ASN A 47 -28.91 96.23 -26.14
N LYS A 48 -28.79 96.06 -27.46
CA LYS A 48 -28.70 94.74 -28.09
C LYS A 48 -27.44 93.99 -27.65
N LEU A 49 -26.28 94.63 -27.68
CA LEU A 49 -25.01 94.05 -27.23
C LEU A 49 -25.06 93.66 -25.74
N GLN A 50 -25.69 94.49 -24.91
CA GLN A 50 -25.89 94.16 -23.50
C GLN A 50 -26.80 92.94 -23.33
N ALA A 51 -27.91 92.86 -24.07
CA ALA A 51 -28.79 91.69 -24.04
C ALA A 51 -28.10 90.41 -24.55
N ASP A 52 -27.31 90.51 -25.62
CA ASP A 52 -26.53 89.39 -26.16
C ASP A 52 -25.43 88.95 -25.17
N LEU A 53 -24.78 89.90 -24.48
CA LEU A 53 -23.80 89.60 -23.45
C LEU A 53 -24.43 88.92 -22.22
N GLU A 54 -25.56 89.45 -21.73
CA GLU A 54 -26.31 88.84 -20.62
C GLU A 54 -26.76 87.42 -20.99
N LYS A 55 -27.22 87.21 -22.23
CA LYS A 55 -27.56 85.88 -22.73
C LYS A 55 -26.33 84.95 -22.76
N ALA A 56 -25.20 85.40 -23.29
CA ALA A 56 -23.97 84.61 -23.35
C ALA A 56 -23.43 84.26 -21.95
N VAL A 57 -23.52 85.18 -20.98
CA VAL A 57 -23.16 84.94 -19.58
C VAL A 57 -24.06 83.87 -18.99
N ASN A 58 -25.39 83.98 -19.17
CA ASN A 58 -26.34 82.98 -18.67
C ASN A 58 -26.11 81.60 -19.31
N GLU A 59 -25.83 81.54 -20.62
CA GLU A 59 -25.51 80.29 -21.32
C GLU A 59 -24.19 79.68 -20.81
N TYR A 60 -23.18 80.50 -20.54
CA TYR A 60 -21.91 80.05 -19.97
C TYR A 60 -22.08 79.52 -18.54
N GLU A 61 -22.82 80.22 -17.68
CA GLU A 61 -23.11 79.77 -16.32
C GLU A 61 -23.91 78.46 -16.30
N ALA A 62 -24.90 78.33 -17.20
CA ALA A 62 -25.65 77.08 -17.37
C ALA A 62 -24.73 75.94 -17.82
N MET A 63 -23.87 76.17 -18.81
CA MET A 63 -22.91 75.18 -19.29
C MET A 63 -21.93 74.76 -18.18
N GLN A 64 -21.44 75.73 -17.39
CA GLN A 64 -20.57 75.45 -16.25
C GLN A 64 -21.28 74.61 -15.18
N GLY A 65 -22.54 74.91 -14.89
CA GLY A 65 -23.38 74.13 -13.98
C GLY A 65 -23.58 72.69 -14.46
N ASP A 66 -23.89 72.49 -15.74
CA ASP A 66 -24.08 71.17 -16.34
C ASP A 66 -22.77 70.37 -16.39
N PHE A 67 -21.65 71.03 -16.69
CA PHE A 67 -20.32 70.41 -16.64
C PHE A 67 -19.94 69.99 -15.22
N GLY A 68 -20.24 70.83 -14.22
CA GLY A 68 -20.05 70.50 -12.81
C GLY A 68 -20.84 69.26 -12.38
N LYS A 69 -22.12 69.18 -12.76
CA LYS A 69 -22.96 68.00 -12.51
C LYS A 69 -22.45 66.75 -13.23
N SER A 70 -22.06 66.87 -14.50
CA SER A 70 -21.51 65.73 -15.27
C SER A 70 -20.22 65.20 -14.66
N ASN A 71 -19.33 66.08 -14.21
CA ASN A 71 -18.10 65.66 -13.55
C ASN A 71 -18.35 65.01 -12.18
N ALA A 72 -19.33 65.51 -11.41
CA ALA A 72 -19.73 64.87 -10.15
C ALA A 72 -20.23 63.44 -10.41
N LEU A 73 -21.15 63.24 -11.36
CA LEU A 73 -21.66 61.92 -11.72
C LEU A 73 -20.55 60.97 -12.19
N LYS A 74 -19.64 61.44 -13.05
CA LYS A 74 -18.49 60.63 -13.49
C LYS A 74 -17.54 60.29 -12.34
N THR A 75 -17.38 61.18 -11.38
CA THR A 75 -16.54 60.92 -10.20
C THR A 75 -17.15 59.81 -9.35
N ASP A 76 -18.47 59.83 -9.17
CA ASP A 76 -19.20 58.76 -8.48
C ASP A 76 -19.08 57.42 -9.23
N GLU A 77 -19.28 57.42 -10.55
CA GLU A 77 -19.10 56.22 -11.39
C GLU A 77 -17.66 55.66 -11.31
N ILE A 78 -16.65 56.54 -11.32
CA ILE A 78 -15.23 56.13 -11.16
C ILE A 78 -15.01 55.52 -9.78
N SER A 79 -15.61 56.08 -8.72
CA SER A 79 -15.51 55.54 -7.36
C SER A 79 -16.13 54.13 -7.29
N ASP A 80 -17.31 53.94 -7.85
CA ASP A 80 -17.97 52.63 -7.90
C ASP A 80 -17.15 51.60 -8.69
N LEU A 81 -16.57 52.00 -9.82
CA LEU A 81 -15.66 51.15 -10.59
C LEU A 81 -14.41 50.78 -9.81
N MET A 82 -13.82 51.70 -9.04
CA MET A 82 -12.67 51.39 -8.18
C MET A 82 -13.02 50.39 -7.07
N ILE A 83 -14.21 50.51 -6.47
CA ILE A 83 -14.71 49.54 -5.48
C ILE A 83 -14.83 48.15 -6.13
N MET A 84 -15.46 48.07 -7.30
CA MET A 84 -15.61 46.80 -8.03
C MET A 84 -14.26 46.19 -8.43
N VAL A 85 -13.32 46.99 -8.94
CA VAL A 85 -11.97 46.50 -9.29
C VAL A 85 -11.23 45.97 -8.06
N THR A 86 -11.36 46.63 -6.92
CA THR A 86 -10.75 46.17 -5.66
C THR A 86 -11.37 44.85 -5.21
N GLN A 87 -12.70 44.73 -5.24
CA GLN A 87 -13.40 43.49 -4.91
C GLN A 87 -12.99 42.33 -5.84
N LEU A 88 -12.96 42.56 -7.15
CA LEU A 88 -12.55 41.56 -8.13
C LEU A 88 -11.09 41.13 -7.92
N LYS A 89 -10.21 42.07 -7.55
CA LYS A 89 -8.82 41.76 -7.21
C LYS A 89 -8.75 40.86 -5.97
N ASP A 90 -9.45 41.22 -4.90
CA ASP A 90 -9.47 40.43 -3.67
C ASP A 90 -10.04 39.03 -3.90
N GLU A 91 -11.13 38.92 -4.68
CA GLU A 91 -11.72 37.63 -5.07
C GLU A 91 -10.74 36.80 -5.93
N SER A 92 -10.02 37.42 -6.85
CA SER A 92 -9.02 36.76 -7.69
C SER A 92 -7.85 36.23 -6.84
N GLU A 93 -7.36 37.02 -5.89
CA GLU A 93 -6.29 36.60 -4.96
C GLU A 93 -6.75 35.43 -4.07
N GLN A 94 -7.97 35.49 -3.54
CA GLN A 94 -8.57 34.40 -2.76
C GLN A 94 -8.74 33.13 -3.60
N LEU A 95 -9.24 33.25 -4.83
CA LEU A 95 -9.43 32.11 -5.72
C LEU A 95 -8.09 31.46 -6.09
N ASN A 96 -7.07 32.26 -6.36
CA ASN A 96 -5.72 31.77 -6.63
C ASN A 96 -5.12 31.04 -5.41
N SER A 97 -5.34 31.57 -4.20
CA SER A 97 -4.93 30.88 -2.97
C SER A 97 -5.62 29.52 -2.82
N LYS A 98 -6.95 29.46 -3.01
CA LYS A 98 -7.73 28.20 -2.96
C LYS A 98 -7.29 27.21 -4.04
N LEU A 99 -6.97 27.69 -5.23
CA LEU A 99 -6.44 26.86 -6.31
C LEU A 99 -5.11 26.23 -5.91
N ASN A 100 -4.17 27.01 -5.37
CA ASN A 100 -2.88 26.52 -4.92
C ASN A 100 -3.00 25.49 -3.78
N GLU A 101 -3.91 25.72 -2.84
CA GLU A 101 -4.21 24.76 -1.78
C GLU A 101 -4.76 23.45 -2.37
N THR A 102 -5.74 23.54 -3.29
CA THR A 102 -6.35 22.39 -3.94
C THR A 102 -5.32 21.58 -4.73
N VAL A 103 -4.44 22.24 -5.50
CA VAL A 103 -3.35 21.58 -6.24
C VAL A 103 -2.41 20.86 -5.29
N THR A 104 -2.08 21.45 -4.14
CA THR A 104 -1.23 20.82 -3.13
C THR A 104 -1.89 19.58 -2.53
N GLN A 105 -3.19 19.67 -2.21
CA GLN A 105 -3.96 18.53 -1.72
C GLN A 105 -4.07 17.40 -2.75
N ILE A 106 -4.26 17.72 -4.03
CA ILE A 106 -4.30 16.72 -5.11
C ILE A 106 -2.96 16.00 -5.21
N LYS A 107 -1.84 16.74 -5.27
CA LYS A 107 -0.49 16.15 -5.31
C LYS A 107 -0.22 15.24 -4.11
N ALA A 108 -0.64 15.64 -2.91
CA ALA A 108 -0.50 14.82 -1.72
C ALA A 108 -1.33 13.53 -1.80
N LYS A 109 -2.57 13.61 -2.31
CA LYS A 109 -3.43 12.43 -2.54
C LYS A 109 -2.87 11.50 -3.60
N GLU A 110 -2.31 12.03 -4.69
CA GLU A 110 -1.64 11.25 -5.73
C GLU A 110 -0.43 10.49 -5.18
N ALA A 111 0.42 11.16 -4.39
CA ALA A 111 1.56 10.54 -3.74
C ALA A 111 1.14 9.42 -2.76
N ALA A 112 0.13 9.68 -1.93
CA ALA A 112 -0.41 8.69 -1.01
C ALA A 112 -1.02 7.48 -1.75
N SER A 113 -1.74 7.73 -2.85
CA SER A 113 -2.30 6.68 -3.71
C SER A 113 -1.21 5.80 -4.32
N TYR A 114 -0.13 6.41 -4.82
CA TYR A 114 1.02 5.69 -5.35
C TYR A 114 1.69 4.80 -4.29
N MET A 115 1.88 5.32 -3.07
CA MET A 115 2.43 4.54 -1.96
C MET A 115 1.53 3.36 -1.60
N ALA A 116 0.22 3.57 -1.55
CA ALA A 116 -0.75 2.51 -1.27
C ALA A 116 -0.75 1.41 -2.36
N ASP A 117 -0.62 1.78 -3.64
CA ASP A 117 -0.51 0.80 -4.74
C ASP A 117 0.77 -0.04 -4.61
N GLU A 118 1.89 0.58 -4.25
CA GLU A 118 3.15 -0.14 -4.05
C GLU A 118 3.10 -1.09 -2.85
N GLU A 119 2.55 -0.66 -1.71
CA GLU A 119 2.31 -1.53 -0.54
C GLU A 119 1.39 -2.70 -0.89
N LEU A 120 0.33 -2.45 -1.67
CA LEU A 120 -0.59 -3.49 -2.14
C LEU A 120 0.15 -4.51 -3.03
N ARG A 121 0.98 -4.05 -3.97
CA ARG A 121 1.79 -4.94 -4.82
C ARG A 121 2.76 -5.79 -4.01
N GLN A 122 3.41 -5.22 -3.00
CA GLN A 122 4.32 -5.96 -2.11
C GLN A 122 3.56 -7.01 -1.28
N THR A 123 2.37 -6.65 -0.79
CA THR A 123 1.49 -7.56 -0.05
C THR A 123 1.03 -8.72 -0.93
N ILE A 124 0.63 -8.46 -2.17
CA ILE A 124 0.25 -9.50 -3.14
C ILE A 124 1.42 -10.46 -3.40
N LYS A 125 2.62 -9.94 -3.67
CA LYS A 125 3.82 -10.78 -3.88
C LYS A 125 4.12 -11.66 -2.66
N SER A 126 3.98 -11.11 -1.45
CA SER A 126 4.18 -11.85 -0.20
C SER A 126 3.13 -12.94 -0.03
N MET A 127 1.86 -12.65 -0.32
CA MET A 127 0.77 -13.62 -0.29
C MET A 127 0.99 -14.76 -1.28
N GLU A 128 1.44 -14.47 -2.51
CA GLU A 128 1.77 -15.49 -3.49
C GLU A 128 2.93 -16.39 -3.03
N SER A 129 3.95 -15.81 -2.39
CA SER A 129 5.05 -16.60 -1.80
C SER A 129 4.53 -17.53 -0.71
N LEU A 130 3.75 -17.00 0.24
CA LEU A 130 3.15 -17.79 1.32
C LEU A 130 2.26 -18.92 0.79
N LYS A 131 1.53 -18.68 -0.31
CA LYS A 131 0.72 -19.72 -0.96
C LYS A 131 1.60 -20.85 -1.55
N ARG A 132 2.73 -20.51 -2.18
CA ARG A 132 3.70 -21.49 -2.68
C ARG A 132 4.33 -22.29 -1.53
N ASP A 133 4.73 -21.61 -0.46
CA ASP A 133 5.35 -22.24 0.71
C ASP A 133 4.36 -23.18 1.41
N THR A 134 3.10 -22.76 1.55
CA THR A 134 2.02 -23.59 2.10
C THR A 134 1.81 -24.85 1.26
N ALA A 135 1.79 -24.73 -0.07
CA ALA A 135 1.67 -25.90 -0.95
C ALA A 135 2.88 -26.85 -0.81
N SER A 136 4.10 -26.31 -0.70
CA SER A 136 5.32 -27.09 -0.50
C SER A 136 5.33 -27.83 0.85
N ILE A 137 4.91 -27.16 1.92
CA ILE A 137 4.78 -27.75 3.25
C ILE A 137 3.73 -28.86 3.25
N ASN A 138 2.58 -28.64 2.62
CA ASN A 138 1.52 -29.65 2.52
C ASN A 138 2.02 -30.91 1.77
N TYR A 139 2.74 -30.73 0.67
CA TYR A 139 3.35 -31.84 -0.05
C TYR A 139 4.38 -32.58 0.82
N SER A 140 5.25 -31.85 1.53
CA SER A 140 6.23 -32.43 2.44
C SER A 140 5.58 -33.18 3.59
N LEU A 141 4.46 -32.67 4.12
CA LEU A 141 3.67 -33.33 5.17
C LEU A 141 3.04 -34.63 4.67
N GLU A 142 2.52 -34.65 3.44
CA GLU A 142 1.96 -35.86 2.82
C GLU A 142 3.05 -36.93 2.64
N LEU A 143 4.23 -36.54 2.14
CA LEU A 143 5.38 -37.44 2.04
C LEU A 143 5.81 -37.98 3.41
N ALA A 144 5.85 -37.13 4.44
CA ALA A 144 6.18 -37.54 5.80
C ALA A 144 5.15 -38.53 6.37
N LYS A 145 3.85 -38.30 6.13
CA LYS A 145 2.78 -39.24 6.51
C LYS A 145 2.97 -40.59 5.83
N LYS A 146 3.25 -40.60 4.52
CA LYS A 146 3.51 -41.83 3.76
C LYS A 146 4.74 -42.58 4.29
N ARG A 147 5.83 -41.87 4.57
CA ARG A 147 7.03 -42.47 5.18
C ARG A 147 6.74 -43.08 6.55
N ASN A 148 5.99 -42.38 7.40
CA ASN A 148 5.61 -42.91 8.71
C ASN A 148 4.73 -44.16 8.60
N GLN A 149 3.79 -44.20 7.65
CA GLN A 149 2.99 -45.40 7.40
C GLN A 149 3.86 -46.59 6.94
N MET A 150 4.82 -46.37 6.05
CA MET A 150 5.76 -47.42 5.62
C MET A 150 6.60 -47.93 6.80
N LEU A 151 7.18 -47.03 7.60
CA LEU A 151 7.96 -47.40 8.78
C LEU A 151 7.14 -48.16 9.82
N GLN A 152 5.87 -47.79 10.02
CA GLN A 152 4.97 -48.56 10.89
C GLN A 152 4.72 -49.98 10.36
N GLY A 153 4.59 -50.13 9.03
CA GLY A 153 4.48 -51.44 8.38
C GLY A 153 5.74 -52.29 8.56
N GLU A 154 6.92 -51.71 8.33
CA GLU A 154 8.20 -52.38 8.53
C GLU A 154 8.42 -52.78 9.98
N LEU A 155 8.05 -51.91 10.93
CA LEU A 155 8.13 -52.19 12.36
C LEU A 155 7.25 -53.39 12.74
N ARG A 156 5.99 -53.43 12.26
CA ARG A 156 5.09 -54.58 12.47
C ARG A 156 5.68 -55.86 11.91
N GLN A 157 6.17 -55.83 10.67
CA GLN A 157 6.78 -57.00 10.04
C GLN A 157 8.02 -57.49 10.82
N SER A 158 8.82 -56.56 11.35
CA SER A 158 9.97 -56.89 12.19
C SER A 158 9.55 -57.53 13.52
N GLN A 159 8.51 -57.00 14.16
CA GLN A 159 7.93 -57.57 15.39
C GLN A 159 7.37 -58.98 15.17
N GLU A 160 6.67 -59.21 14.06
CA GLU A 160 6.17 -60.53 13.67
C GLU A 160 7.32 -61.52 13.45
N LYS A 161 8.37 -61.11 12.71
CA LYS A 161 9.57 -61.93 12.49
C LYS A 161 10.29 -62.26 13.80
N ALA A 162 10.44 -61.28 14.69
CA ALA A 162 11.06 -61.50 16.00
C ALA A 162 10.25 -62.49 16.85
N SER A 163 8.92 -62.35 16.86
CA SER A 163 8.02 -63.26 17.57
C SER A 163 8.09 -64.68 16.99
N ALA A 164 8.04 -64.83 15.66
CA ALA A 164 8.17 -66.11 14.99
C ALA A 164 9.54 -66.79 15.26
N SER A 165 10.62 -66.02 15.24
CA SER A 165 11.95 -66.51 15.61
C SER A 165 12.04 -66.93 17.08
N GLY A 166 11.35 -66.22 17.97
CA GLY A 166 11.21 -66.61 19.38
C GLY A 166 10.54 -67.96 19.54
N ILE A 167 9.42 -68.20 18.84
CA ILE A 167 8.72 -69.49 18.83
C ILE A 167 9.64 -70.60 18.29
N LYS A 168 10.30 -70.36 17.15
CA LYS A 168 11.25 -71.34 16.57
C LYS A 168 12.39 -71.68 17.53
N ARG A 169 12.91 -70.70 18.28
CA ARG A 169 13.97 -70.92 19.26
C ARG A 169 13.50 -71.83 20.40
N VAL A 170 12.28 -71.64 20.88
CA VAL A 170 11.68 -72.52 21.91
C VAL A 170 11.52 -73.95 21.38
N GLU A 171 11.05 -74.11 20.15
CA GLU A 171 10.89 -75.42 19.51
C GLU A 171 12.24 -76.13 19.32
N ILE A 172 13.26 -75.43 18.82
CA ILE A 172 14.62 -75.97 18.66
C ILE A 172 15.21 -76.34 20.02
N GLN A 173 14.99 -75.53 21.07
CA GLN A 173 15.46 -75.84 22.41
C GLN A 173 14.83 -77.14 22.94
N LYS A 174 13.52 -77.32 22.73
CA LYS A 174 12.83 -78.55 23.12
C LYS A 174 13.39 -79.77 22.38
N GLN A 175 13.61 -79.67 21.07
CA GLN A 175 14.21 -80.75 20.27
C GLN A 175 15.63 -81.08 20.74
N LEU A 176 16.42 -80.06 21.11
CA LEU A 176 17.76 -80.24 21.66
C LEU A 176 17.72 -80.98 23.01
N ASP A 177 16.78 -80.63 23.89
CA ASP A 177 16.62 -81.26 25.20
C ASP A 177 16.18 -82.74 25.05
N GLU A 178 15.28 -83.03 24.10
CA GLU A 178 14.86 -84.39 23.74
C GLU A 178 16.03 -85.22 23.21
N GLN A 179 16.81 -84.68 22.27
CA GLN A 179 18.00 -85.34 21.73
C GLN A 179 19.08 -85.54 22.80
N SER A 180 19.29 -84.57 23.69
CA SER A 180 20.22 -84.70 24.82
C SER A 180 19.82 -85.84 25.75
N THR A 181 18.50 -85.98 26.00
CA THR A 181 17.97 -87.07 26.83
C THR A 181 18.17 -88.43 26.15
N GLN A 182 17.91 -88.52 24.85
CA GLN A 182 18.17 -89.74 24.07
C GLN A 182 19.66 -90.12 24.06
N LEU A 183 20.56 -89.15 23.89
CA LEU A 183 22.00 -89.36 23.95
C LEU A 183 22.44 -89.90 25.30
N LYS A 184 21.97 -89.32 26.41
CA LYS A 184 22.26 -89.81 27.76
C LYS A 184 21.77 -91.25 27.98
N GLU A 185 20.63 -91.62 27.41
CA GLU A 185 20.11 -92.98 27.49
C GLU A 185 20.97 -93.96 26.67
N MET A 186 21.36 -93.58 25.45
CA MET A 186 22.30 -94.37 24.64
C MET A 186 23.66 -94.52 25.34
N GLU A 187 24.19 -93.48 25.98
CA GLU A 187 25.41 -93.54 26.78
C GLU A 187 25.28 -94.53 27.94
N ARG A 188 24.15 -94.51 28.68
CA ARG A 188 23.89 -95.48 29.74
C ARG A 188 23.83 -96.91 29.21
N GLN A 189 23.16 -97.12 28.09
CA GLN A 189 23.08 -98.43 27.44
C GLN A 189 24.47 -98.90 26.96
N LEU A 190 25.28 -98.00 26.42
CA LEU A 190 26.65 -98.28 26.00
C LEU A 190 27.51 -98.69 27.21
N VAL A 191 27.46 -97.94 28.32
CA VAL A 191 28.19 -98.27 29.55
C VAL A 191 27.75 -99.63 30.10
N LYS A 192 26.44 -99.89 30.15
CA LYS A 192 25.89 -101.18 30.59
C LYS A 192 26.35 -102.32 29.67
N SER A 193 26.34 -102.10 28.36
CA SER A 193 26.84 -103.06 27.37
C SER A 193 28.34 -103.33 27.55
N GLN A 194 29.15 -102.29 27.77
CA GLN A 194 30.58 -102.42 28.07
C GLN A 194 30.84 -103.21 29.36
N GLN A 195 30.07 -102.95 30.42
CA GLN A 195 30.14 -103.70 31.68
C GLN A 195 29.78 -105.17 31.46
N ASN A 196 28.66 -105.45 30.79
CA ASN A 196 28.25 -106.81 30.44
C ASN A 196 29.34 -107.52 29.62
N MET A 197 29.93 -106.85 28.63
CA MET A 197 31.02 -107.41 27.82
C MET A 197 32.28 -107.69 28.65
N SER A 198 32.60 -106.83 29.62
CA SER A 198 33.71 -107.05 30.56
C SER A 198 33.45 -108.26 31.46
N GLU A 199 32.22 -108.41 31.96
CA GLU A 199 31.81 -109.58 32.75
C GLU A 199 31.88 -110.88 31.94
N VAL A 200 31.36 -110.85 30.71
CA VAL A 200 31.45 -111.96 29.74
C VAL A 200 32.91 -112.31 29.47
N SER A 201 33.76 -111.33 29.16
CA SER A 201 35.20 -111.53 28.94
C SER A 201 35.89 -112.15 30.15
N THR A 202 35.60 -111.64 31.36
CA THR A 202 36.14 -112.17 32.62
C THR A 202 35.71 -113.62 32.86
N ALA A 203 34.43 -113.94 32.61
CA ALA A 203 33.89 -115.29 32.72
C ALA A 203 34.52 -116.23 31.69
N PHE A 204 34.75 -115.79 30.45
CA PHE A 204 35.48 -116.56 29.43
C PHE A 204 36.93 -116.82 29.83
N ILE A 205 37.63 -115.83 30.42
CA ILE A 205 38.99 -116.02 30.94
C ILE A 205 38.99 -117.05 32.08
N ALA A 206 38.02 -116.99 32.99
CA ALA A 206 37.87 -117.95 34.08
C ALA A 206 37.60 -119.37 33.56
N LEU A 207 36.66 -119.51 32.62
CA LEU A 207 36.36 -120.76 31.94
C LEU A 207 37.58 -121.33 31.21
N ARG A 208 38.34 -120.48 30.49
CA ARG A 208 39.60 -120.89 29.85
C ARG A 208 40.61 -121.42 30.86
N LYS A 209 40.76 -120.77 32.03
CA LYS A 209 41.63 -121.26 33.11
C LYS A 209 41.15 -122.61 33.67
N GLU A 210 39.83 -122.79 33.82
CA GLU A 210 39.24 -124.05 34.29
C GLU A 210 39.50 -125.19 33.28
N LEU A 211 39.30 -124.94 31.99
CA LEU A 211 39.59 -125.89 30.91
C LEU A 211 41.08 -126.30 30.88
N LEU A 212 42.00 -125.33 31.04
CA LEU A 212 43.43 -125.61 31.11
C LEU A 212 43.80 -126.50 32.31
N LYS A 213 43.20 -126.25 33.49
CA LYS A 213 43.37 -127.09 34.69
C LYS A 213 42.80 -128.50 34.52
N ALA A 214 41.62 -128.63 33.92
CA ALA A 214 40.98 -129.92 33.64
C ALA A 214 41.84 -130.78 32.69
N ASN A 215 42.44 -130.15 31.67
CA ASN A 215 43.36 -130.80 30.74
C ASN A 215 44.65 -131.28 31.43
N THR A 216 45.22 -130.49 32.36
CA THR A 216 46.41 -130.90 33.15
C THR A 216 46.12 -132.04 34.10
N ASN A 217 44.92 -132.09 34.68
CA ASN A 217 44.50 -133.11 35.65
C ASN A 217 43.84 -134.36 35.04
N LYS A 218 43.81 -134.50 33.69
CA LYS A 218 43.20 -135.63 32.94
C LYS A 218 41.76 -135.97 33.34
N LYS A 219 40.99 -135.00 33.88
CA LYS A 219 39.56 -135.16 34.17
C LYS A 219 38.76 -134.36 33.14
N PRO A 220 37.87 -134.98 32.35
CA PRO A 220 37.02 -134.26 31.41
C PRO A 220 36.10 -133.29 32.17
N LEU A 221 36.00 -132.06 31.67
CA LEU A 221 35.06 -131.07 32.19
C LEU A 221 33.63 -131.48 31.77
N ASP A 222 32.72 -131.66 32.73
CA ASP A 222 31.29 -131.87 32.47
C ASP A 222 30.62 -130.49 32.32
N PRO A 223 30.15 -130.11 31.11
CA PRO A 223 29.58 -128.78 30.85
C PRO A 223 28.36 -128.47 31.73
N ASN A 224 27.60 -129.49 32.14
CA ASN A 224 26.37 -129.32 32.91
C ASN A 224 26.62 -129.13 34.42
N LYS A 225 27.86 -129.39 34.88
CA LYS A 225 28.26 -129.24 36.30
C LYS A 225 29.27 -128.10 36.53
N SER A 226 29.88 -127.54 35.48
CA SER A 226 30.79 -126.39 35.61
C SER A 226 30.01 -125.12 35.94
N LYS A 227 30.38 -124.49 37.06
CA LYS A 227 29.82 -123.20 37.47
C LYS A 227 30.17 -122.09 36.47
N GLU A 228 31.35 -122.15 35.84
CA GLU A 228 31.79 -121.13 34.89
C GLU A 228 31.12 -121.29 33.52
N VAL A 229 30.87 -122.52 33.06
CA VAL A 229 30.07 -122.77 31.83
C VAL A 229 28.64 -122.22 32.00
N ASN A 230 27.99 -122.52 33.12
CA ASN A 230 26.65 -122.00 33.42
C ASN A 230 26.64 -120.47 33.57
N LYS A 231 27.70 -119.88 34.14
CA LYS A 231 27.85 -118.43 34.28
C LYS A 231 28.01 -117.72 32.93
N VAL A 232 28.82 -118.28 32.02
CA VAL A 232 28.97 -117.75 30.65
C VAL A 232 27.66 -117.88 29.86
N ALA A 233 26.98 -119.03 29.93
CA ALA A 233 25.70 -119.23 29.24
C ALA A 233 24.64 -118.21 29.68
N LYS A 234 24.51 -117.98 31.00
CA LYS A 234 23.59 -116.99 31.58
C LYS A 234 23.91 -115.56 31.17
N LEU A 235 25.20 -115.17 31.14
CA LEU A 235 25.62 -113.83 30.75
C LEU A 235 25.45 -113.56 29.24
N LEU A 236 25.42 -114.61 28.42
CA LEU A 236 25.14 -114.53 26.97
C LEU A 236 23.64 -114.63 26.63
N GLY A 237 22.77 -114.75 27.64
CA GLY A 237 21.31 -114.82 27.43
C GLY A 237 20.79 -116.17 26.95
N HIS A 238 21.58 -117.23 27.11
CA HIS A 238 21.08 -118.60 26.96
C HIS A 238 20.67 -119.08 28.36
N TYR A 239 19.35 -119.30 28.54
CA TYR A 239 18.59 -119.52 29.79
C TYR A 239 17.96 -118.27 30.42
#